data_AF-A0A354XEW1-F1
#
_entry.id   AF-A0A354XEW1-F1
#
_cell.length_a   1.000
_cell.length_b   1.000
_cell.length_c   1.000
_cell.angle_alpha   90.00
_cell.angle_beta   90.00
_cell.angle_gamma   90.00
#
_symmetry.space_group_name_H-M   'P 1'
#
loop_
_entity.id
_entity.type
_entity.pdbx_description
1 polymer ?
#
loop_
_entity_poly.entity_id
_entity_poly.type
_entity_poly.pdbx_seq_one_letter_code
_entity_poly.pdbx_strand_id
1 'polypeptide(L)'
;MVRNALKAAIGCLFVVVLLAETAIAQSTLIEGVPPQAELSERLAVIESLETEPTADQQRDQAALTAALQAYERLQAIEERQQALEQRVSQAPEQLLRLERELNAAQEESLQLSVDNLSDMPLEALEAELADAVIELQQLQSQMAEVNSQLLAAQTLPERAQQAISEALQRAETLRREHDTRAALLADRQLSAREDAQLIQWRLERAVAEQEVTLNQRELSANSRLRELAQPRRDLIALPIDQ
;
A
#
# COMPACT_ATOMS: atom_id res chain seq x y z
N MET A 1 41.95 -30.05 -9.74
CA MET A 1 40.91 -29.95 -8.68
C MET A 1 40.81 -28.56 -8.04
N VAL A 2 41.91 -27.85 -7.78
CA VAL A 2 41.89 -26.52 -7.09
C VAL A 2 41.11 -25.42 -7.84
N ARG A 3 41.14 -25.42 -9.19
CA ARG A 3 40.51 -24.37 -10.02
C ARG A 3 38.97 -24.43 -10.05
N ASN A 4 38.38 -25.60 -9.75
CA ASN A 4 36.92 -25.76 -9.67
C ASN A 4 36.40 -25.43 -8.26
N ALA A 5 37.21 -25.68 -7.22
CA ALA A 5 36.89 -25.27 -5.85
C ALA A 5 36.89 -23.74 -5.70
N LEU A 6 37.81 -23.04 -6.38
CA LEU A 6 37.83 -21.58 -6.36
C LEU A 6 36.62 -20.96 -7.08
N LYS A 7 36.17 -21.56 -8.20
CA LYS A 7 34.95 -21.13 -8.91
C LYS A 7 33.68 -21.41 -8.11
N ALA A 8 33.63 -22.54 -7.39
CA ALA A 8 32.52 -22.87 -6.50
C ALA A 8 32.48 -21.92 -5.27
N ALA A 9 33.63 -21.56 -4.72
CA ALA A 9 33.71 -20.59 -3.62
C ALA A 9 33.29 -19.18 -4.06
N ILE A 10 33.69 -18.73 -5.25
CA ILE A 10 33.28 -17.44 -5.81
C ILE A 10 31.79 -17.44 -6.18
N GLY A 11 31.26 -18.56 -6.70
CA GLY A 11 29.83 -18.73 -6.97
C GLY A 11 28.98 -18.71 -5.69
N CYS A 12 29.42 -19.37 -4.63
CA CYS A 12 28.74 -19.30 -3.32
C CYS A 12 28.83 -17.92 -2.69
N LEU A 13 29.94 -17.19 -2.85
CA LEU A 13 30.06 -15.82 -2.36
C LEU A 13 29.09 -14.88 -3.10
N PHE A 14 28.89 -15.07 -4.41
CA PHE A 14 27.97 -14.25 -5.20
C PHE A 14 26.49 -14.55 -4.87
N VAL A 15 26.16 -15.80 -4.55
CA VAL A 15 24.79 -16.20 -4.16
C VAL A 15 24.45 -15.74 -2.74
N VAL A 16 25.43 -15.68 -1.83
CA VAL A 16 25.21 -15.15 -0.47
C VAL A 16 25.06 -13.61 -0.48
N VAL A 17 25.68 -12.91 -1.44
CA VAL A 17 25.49 -11.45 -1.60
C VAL A 17 24.16 -11.10 -2.27
N LEU A 18 23.58 -11.99 -3.10
CA LEU A 18 22.27 -11.78 -3.75
C LEU A 18 21.07 -12.17 -2.88
N LEU A 19 21.26 -12.97 -1.82
CA LEU A 19 20.22 -13.31 -0.84
C LEU A 19 20.22 -12.40 0.40
N ALA A 20 21.13 -11.42 0.44
CA ALA A 20 21.14 -10.34 1.40
C ALA A 20 20.43 -9.09 0.84
N GLU A 21 19.24 -9.26 0.27
CA GLU A 21 18.21 -8.21 0.36
C GLU A 21 17.72 -8.20 1.82
N THR A 22 18.61 -7.78 2.72
CA THR A 22 18.16 -7.24 3.99
C THR A 22 17.26 -6.09 3.62
N ALA A 23 15.98 -6.20 3.98
CA ALA A 23 15.10 -5.08 4.18
C ALA A 23 15.78 -4.12 5.16
N ILE A 24 16.68 -3.30 4.64
CA ILE A 24 17.04 -2.05 5.29
C ILE A 24 15.75 -1.27 5.13
N ALA A 25 14.94 -1.27 6.19
CA ALA A 25 13.90 -0.26 6.35
C ALA A 25 14.62 1.06 6.05
N GLN A 26 14.30 1.65 4.90
CA GLN A 26 14.89 2.91 4.52
C GLN A 26 14.34 3.90 5.54
N SER A 27 15.12 4.18 6.59
CA SER A 27 14.77 5.22 7.53
C SER A 27 14.69 6.48 6.69
N THR A 28 13.48 6.97 6.44
CA THR A 28 13.26 8.27 5.84
C THR A 28 13.92 9.27 6.77
N LEU A 29 15.13 9.70 6.40
CA LEU A 29 15.89 10.67 7.18
C LEU A 29 15.20 12.01 7.01
N ILE A 30 14.25 12.28 7.88
CA ILE A 30 13.59 13.58 7.96
C ILE A 30 14.58 14.53 8.61
N GLU A 31 14.95 15.58 7.87
CA GLU A 31 15.96 16.53 8.31
C GLU A 31 15.60 17.12 9.69
N GLY A 32 16.51 16.98 10.65
CA GLY A 32 16.32 17.52 12.00
C GLY A 32 15.36 16.72 12.89
N VAL A 33 15.03 15.47 12.53
CA VAL A 33 14.28 14.53 13.38
C VAL A 33 15.21 13.38 13.83
N PRO A 34 15.30 13.10 15.15
CA PRO A 34 16.08 11.97 15.67
C PRO A 34 15.51 10.61 15.22
N PRO A 35 16.32 9.56 15.08
CA PRO A 35 15.83 8.23 14.71
C PRO A 35 14.85 7.67 15.75
N GLN A 36 13.96 6.77 15.31
CA GLN A 36 12.95 6.14 16.16
C GLN A 36 13.54 5.51 17.44
N ALA A 37 14.71 4.86 17.34
CA ALA A 37 15.40 4.25 18.46
C ALA A 37 15.83 5.27 19.54
N GLU A 38 16.21 6.49 19.14
CA GLU A 38 16.57 7.54 20.08
C GLU A 38 15.33 8.09 20.80
N LEU A 39 14.20 8.20 20.09
CA LEU A 39 12.93 8.65 20.70
C LEU A 39 12.36 7.61 21.67
N SER A 40 12.49 6.32 21.36
CA SER A 40 12.06 5.25 22.27
C SER A 40 12.96 5.16 23.50
N GLU A 41 14.26 5.38 23.38
CA GLU A 41 15.17 5.47 24.53
C GLU A 41 14.79 6.66 25.43
N ARG A 42 14.56 7.84 24.85
CA ARG A 42 14.11 9.03 25.61
C ARG A 42 12.80 8.76 26.35
N LEU A 43 11.85 8.08 25.71
CA LEU A 43 10.58 7.68 26.32
C LEU A 43 10.81 6.72 27.49
N ALA A 44 11.63 5.69 27.29
CA ALA A 44 11.96 4.70 28.32
C ALA A 44 12.65 5.33 29.54
N VAL A 45 13.49 6.35 29.34
CA VAL A 45 14.11 7.11 30.44
C VAL A 45 13.04 7.80 31.28
N ILE A 46 12.07 8.48 30.66
CA ILE A 46 10.97 9.15 31.38
C ILE A 46 10.11 8.13 32.14
N GLU A 47 9.81 6.98 31.52
CA GLU A 47 8.99 5.91 32.12
C GLU A 47 9.71 5.16 33.24
N SER A 48 11.04 5.11 33.21
CA SER A 48 11.86 4.46 34.25
C SER A 48 11.98 5.27 35.55
N LEU A 49 11.50 6.51 35.56
CA LEU A 49 11.51 7.35 36.76
C LEU A 49 10.54 6.77 37.80
N GLU A 50 11.06 6.40 38.98
CA GLU A 50 10.25 5.85 40.07
C GLU A 50 9.31 6.88 40.74
N THR A 51 9.36 8.14 40.30
CA THR A 51 8.58 9.26 40.86
C THR A 51 7.45 9.65 39.90
N GLU A 52 6.33 10.16 40.43
CA GLU A 52 5.25 10.67 39.57
C GLU A 52 5.78 11.71 38.58
N PRO A 53 5.50 11.54 37.26
CA PRO A 53 6.02 12.44 36.25
C PRO A 53 5.40 13.82 36.39
N THR A 54 6.24 14.85 36.27
CA THR A 54 5.80 16.25 36.28
C THR A 54 4.91 16.54 35.06
N ALA A 55 4.14 17.64 35.12
CA ALA A 55 3.27 18.02 34.00
C ALA A 55 4.02 18.20 32.67
N ASP A 56 5.29 18.63 32.72
CA ASP A 56 6.13 18.75 31.53
C ASP A 56 6.63 17.38 31.03
N GLN A 57 7.03 16.49 31.95
CA GLN A 57 7.40 15.12 31.60
C GLN A 57 6.23 14.34 30.98
N GLN A 58 5.00 14.53 31.48
CA GLN A 58 3.81 13.92 30.89
C GLN A 58 3.53 14.43 29.47
N ARG A 59 3.74 15.74 29.23
CA ARG A 59 3.61 16.32 27.87
C ARG A 59 4.67 15.77 26.93
N ASP A 60 5.91 15.66 27.39
CA ASP A 60 7.01 15.10 26.61
C ASP A 60 6.78 13.62 26.32
N GLN A 61 6.30 12.83 27.29
CA GLN A 61 5.92 11.43 27.09
C GLN A 61 4.85 11.30 26.00
N ALA A 62 3.80 12.12 26.05
CA ALA A 62 2.73 12.12 25.05
C ALA A 62 3.25 12.51 23.67
N ALA A 63 4.11 13.53 23.58
CA ALA A 63 4.70 13.98 22.31
C ALA A 63 5.64 12.92 21.72
N LEU A 64 6.48 12.28 22.53
CA LEU A 64 7.36 11.18 22.09
C LEU A 64 6.56 9.96 21.63
N THR A 65 5.49 9.60 22.36
CA THR A 65 4.60 8.51 21.96
C THR A 65 3.94 8.80 20.61
N ALA A 66 3.42 10.01 20.43
CA ALA A 66 2.82 10.44 19.16
C ALA A 66 3.86 10.48 18.02
N ALA A 67 5.10 10.88 18.30
CA ALA A 67 6.19 10.84 17.34
C ALA A 67 6.52 9.39 16.88
N LEU A 68 6.54 8.43 17.80
CA LEU A 68 6.72 7.01 17.46
C LEU A 68 5.57 6.48 16.60
N GLN A 69 4.32 6.84 16.92
CA GLN A 69 3.15 6.50 16.09
C GLN A 69 3.19 7.16 14.70
N ALA A 70 3.81 8.33 14.58
CA ALA A 70 4.03 8.96 13.27
C ALA A 70 5.03 8.17 12.41
N TYR A 71 6.08 7.59 13.02
CA TYR A 71 6.98 6.68 12.32
C TYR A 71 6.27 5.42 11.79
N GLU A 72 5.41 4.80 12.60
CA GLU A 72 4.61 3.64 12.18
C GLU A 72 3.72 3.99 10.97
N ARG A 73 3.10 5.18 11.00
CA ARG A 73 2.29 5.66 9.87
C ARG A 73 3.11 5.93 8.62
N LEU A 74 4.31 6.51 8.75
CA LEU A 74 5.23 6.69 7.61
C LEU A 74 5.57 5.35 6.96
N GLN A 75 5.90 4.34 7.76
CA GLN A 75 6.17 3.00 7.26
C GLN A 75 4.95 2.40 6.54
N ALA A 76 3.75 2.51 7.12
CA ALA A 76 2.54 2.03 6.48
C ALA A 76 2.23 2.73 5.16
N ILE A 77 2.56 4.02 5.02
CA ILE A 77 2.43 4.76 3.76
C ILE A 77 3.43 4.25 2.72
N GLU A 78 4.67 3.99 3.12
CA GLU A 78 5.71 3.43 2.24
C GLU A 78 5.30 2.04 1.72
N GLU A 79 4.81 1.15 2.59
CA GLU A 79 4.31 -0.18 2.22
C GLU A 79 3.16 -0.07 1.20
N ARG A 80 2.22 0.85 1.42
CA ARG A 80 1.12 1.11 0.48
C ARG A 80 1.63 1.64 -0.86
N GLN A 81 2.63 2.52 -0.85
CA GLN A 81 3.25 3.05 -2.06
C GLN A 81 3.91 1.93 -2.87
N GLN A 82 4.68 1.05 -2.23
CA GLN A 82 5.31 -0.10 -2.88
C GLN A 82 4.26 -1.06 -3.46
N ALA A 83 3.19 -1.35 -2.70
CA ALA A 83 2.10 -2.19 -3.18
C ALA A 83 1.39 -1.58 -4.40
N LEU A 84 1.17 -0.25 -4.40
CA LEU A 84 0.62 0.48 -5.54
C LEU A 84 1.54 0.37 -6.75
N GLU A 85 2.84 0.60 -6.58
CA GLU A 85 3.83 0.53 -7.67
C GLU A 85 3.91 -0.88 -8.27
N GLN A 86 3.90 -1.92 -7.45
CA GLN A 86 3.84 -3.31 -7.91
C GLN A 86 2.60 -3.56 -8.76
N ARG A 87 1.41 -3.15 -8.28
CA ARG A 87 0.16 -3.28 -9.04
C ARG A 87 0.21 -2.55 -10.38
N VAL A 88 0.73 -1.33 -10.39
CA VAL A 88 0.87 -0.52 -11.61
C VAL A 88 1.86 -1.14 -12.59
N SER A 89 2.96 -1.71 -12.10
CA SER A 89 3.98 -2.36 -12.94
C SER A 89 3.48 -3.66 -13.57
N GLN A 90 2.66 -4.43 -12.86
CA GLN A 90 2.09 -5.70 -13.34
C GLN A 90 0.87 -5.50 -14.25
N ALA A 91 0.28 -4.30 -14.25
CA ALA A 91 -0.94 -4.01 -14.99
C ALA A 91 -0.89 -4.33 -16.50
N PRO A 92 0.16 -3.96 -17.25
CA PRO A 92 0.20 -4.24 -18.68
C PRO A 92 0.22 -5.74 -19.01
N GLU A 93 0.96 -6.54 -18.23
CA GLU A 93 1.01 -7.99 -18.43
C GLU A 93 -0.33 -8.65 -18.08
N GLN A 94 -0.98 -8.19 -17.01
CA GLN A 94 -2.29 -8.66 -16.60
C GLN A 94 -3.35 -8.34 -17.68
N LEU A 95 -3.31 -7.14 -18.26
CA LEU A 95 -4.17 -6.77 -19.39
C LEU A 95 -4.02 -7.73 -20.57
N LEU A 96 -2.78 -7.98 -21.02
CA LEU A 96 -2.53 -8.88 -22.15
C LEU A 96 -2.92 -10.35 -21.87
N ARG A 97 -2.92 -10.77 -20.60
CA ARG A 97 -3.43 -12.09 -20.21
C ARG A 97 -4.96 -12.10 -20.29
N LEU A 98 -5.62 -11.12 -19.68
CA LEU A 98 -7.08 -11.00 -19.69
C LEU A 98 -7.65 -10.89 -21.11
N GLU A 99 -7.02 -10.12 -22.00
CA GLU A 99 -7.45 -10.00 -23.40
C GLU A 99 -7.38 -11.35 -24.14
N ARG A 100 -6.34 -12.15 -23.89
CA ARG A 100 -6.21 -13.48 -24.50
C ARG A 100 -7.23 -14.46 -23.95
N GLU A 101 -7.45 -14.46 -22.65
CA GLU A 101 -8.47 -15.30 -22.00
C GLU A 101 -9.87 -14.93 -22.50
N LEU A 102 -10.17 -13.63 -22.67
CA LEU A 102 -11.43 -13.15 -23.19
C LEU A 102 -11.67 -13.59 -24.65
N ASN A 103 -10.64 -13.51 -25.51
CA ASN A 103 -10.74 -14.00 -26.88
C ASN A 103 -10.95 -15.52 -26.94
N ALA A 104 -10.23 -16.29 -26.10
CA ALA A 104 -10.38 -17.74 -26.05
C ALA A 104 -11.78 -18.16 -25.56
N ALA A 105 -12.30 -17.50 -24.51
CA ALA A 105 -13.64 -17.76 -24.01
C ALA A 105 -14.74 -17.42 -25.05
N GLN A 106 -14.54 -16.35 -25.82
CA GLN A 106 -15.44 -16.02 -26.94
C GLN A 106 -15.40 -17.10 -28.04
N GLU A 107 -14.23 -17.59 -28.41
CA GLU A 107 -14.11 -18.67 -29.40
C GLU A 107 -14.75 -19.99 -28.93
N GLU A 108 -14.60 -20.35 -27.65
CA GLU A 108 -15.20 -21.55 -27.07
C GLU A 108 -16.74 -21.44 -27.00
N SER A 109 -17.27 -20.28 -26.60
CA SER A 109 -18.72 -20.04 -26.60
C SER A 109 -19.38 -20.20 -27.97
N LEU A 110 -18.66 -19.87 -29.05
CA LEU A 110 -19.14 -20.05 -30.42
C LEU A 110 -19.12 -21.53 -30.87
N GLN A 111 -18.39 -22.41 -30.18
CA GLN A 111 -18.25 -23.84 -30.50
C GLN A 111 -19.25 -24.73 -29.73
N LEU A 112 -19.79 -24.25 -28.61
CA LEU A 112 -20.91 -24.86 -27.90
C LEU A 112 -22.20 -24.73 -28.74
N SER A 113 -22.47 -25.74 -29.56
CA SER A 113 -23.70 -25.87 -30.35
C SER A 113 -24.72 -26.76 -29.63
N VAL A 114 -26.01 -26.43 -29.77
CA VAL A 114 -27.15 -27.25 -29.32
C VAL A 114 -27.04 -28.68 -29.85
N ASP A 115 -26.45 -28.88 -31.04
CA ASP A 115 -26.24 -30.20 -31.63
C ASP A 115 -25.26 -31.07 -30.81
N ASN A 116 -24.25 -30.49 -30.16
CA ASN A 116 -23.28 -31.24 -29.33
C ASN A 116 -23.88 -31.70 -27.99
N LEU A 117 -24.82 -30.94 -27.43
CA LEU A 117 -25.51 -31.26 -26.18
C LEU A 117 -26.62 -32.31 -26.37
N SER A 118 -27.21 -32.37 -27.57
CA SER A 118 -28.34 -33.25 -27.89
C SER A 118 -27.99 -34.74 -27.90
N ASP A 119 -26.72 -35.08 -28.12
CA ASP A 119 -26.22 -36.46 -28.21
C ASP A 119 -25.73 -37.02 -26.86
N MET A 120 -25.73 -36.24 -25.79
CA MET A 120 -25.23 -36.66 -24.47
C MET A 120 -26.28 -37.44 -23.64
N PRO A 121 -25.84 -38.44 -22.85
CA PRO A 121 -26.73 -39.15 -21.93
C PRO A 121 -27.18 -38.26 -20.77
N LEU A 122 -28.39 -38.51 -20.24
CA LEU A 122 -29.00 -37.67 -19.19
C LEU A 122 -28.13 -37.49 -17.94
N GLU A 123 -27.47 -38.55 -17.44
CA GLU A 123 -26.57 -38.43 -16.29
C GLU A 123 -25.34 -37.56 -16.57
N ALA A 124 -24.87 -37.48 -17.82
CA ALA A 124 -23.80 -36.56 -18.20
C ALA A 124 -24.30 -35.10 -18.22
N LEU A 125 -25.51 -34.88 -18.74
CA LEU A 125 -26.16 -33.56 -18.73
C LEU A 125 -26.45 -33.07 -17.29
N GLU A 126 -26.86 -33.95 -16.38
CA GLU A 126 -27.08 -33.59 -14.97
C GLU A 126 -25.78 -33.22 -14.25
N ALA A 127 -24.67 -33.92 -14.55
CA ALA A 127 -23.35 -33.57 -14.01
C ALA A 127 -22.86 -32.24 -14.58
N GLU A 128 -23.00 -32.01 -15.89
CA GLU A 128 -22.62 -30.77 -16.56
C GLU A 128 -23.44 -29.57 -16.04
N LEU A 129 -24.73 -29.76 -15.79
CA LEU A 129 -25.58 -28.74 -15.14
C LEU A 129 -25.09 -28.44 -13.71
N ALA A 130 -24.72 -29.44 -12.93
CA ALA A 130 -24.24 -29.24 -11.57
C ALA A 130 -22.92 -28.45 -11.55
N ASP A 131 -22.00 -28.79 -12.45
CA ASP A 131 -20.72 -28.08 -12.63
C ASP A 131 -20.94 -26.63 -13.11
N ALA A 132 -21.84 -26.42 -14.09
CA ALA A 132 -22.21 -25.10 -14.58
C ALA A 132 -22.81 -24.21 -13.47
N VAL A 133 -23.64 -24.77 -12.58
CA VAL A 133 -24.20 -24.02 -11.44
C VAL A 133 -23.10 -23.59 -10.46
N ILE A 134 -22.10 -24.44 -10.20
CA ILE A 134 -20.96 -24.10 -9.33
C ILE A 134 -20.11 -23.00 -9.97
N GLU A 135 -19.83 -23.11 -11.26
CA GLU A 135 -19.08 -22.11 -12.02
C GLU A 135 -19.80 -20.76 -12.02
N LEU A 136 -21.12 -20.75 -12.26
CA LEU A 136 -21.93 -19.55 -12.27
C LEU A 136 -21.92 -18.83 -10.90
N GLN A 137 -21.96 -19.58 -9.79
CA GLN A 137 -21.81 -19.00 -8.45
C GLN A 137 -20.42 -18.35 -8.23
N GLN A 138 -19.36 -18.99 -8.72
CA GLN A 138 -18.00 -18.43 -8.64
C GLN A 138 -17.87 -17.16 -9.49
N LEU A 139 -18.42 -17.16 -10.71
CA LEU A 139 -18.42 -16.00 -11.59
C LEU A 139 -19.22 -14.83 -10.99
N GLN A 140 -20.38 -15.08 -10.39
CA GLN A 140 -21.15 -14.05 -9.70
C GLN A 140 -20.36 -13.42 -8.54
N SER A 141 -19.65 -14.22 -7.74
CA SER A 141 -18.79 -13.70 -6.68
C SER A 141 -17.65 -12.84 -7.25
N GLN A 142 -17.03 -13.27 -8.34
CA GLN A 142 -15.97 -12.51 -9.00
C GLN A 142 -16.50 -11.22 -9.61
N MET A 143 -17.71 -11.22 -10.17
CA MET A 143 -18.35 -10.02 -10.72
C MET A 143 -18.65 -9.00 -9.62
N ALA A 144 -19.12 -9.45 -8.45
CA ALA A 144 -19.34 -8.57 -7.30
C ALA A 144 -18.03 -7.90 -6.85
N GLU A 145 -16.94 -8.66 -6.80
CA GLU A 145 -15.61 -8.13 -6.46
C GLU A 145 -15.12 -7.11 -7.50
N VAL A 146 -15.22 -7.42 -8.79
CA VAL A 146 -14.80 -6.49 -9.85
C VAL A 146 -15.67 -5.23 -9.87
N ASN A 147 -16.97 -5.33 -9.62
CA ASN A 147 -17.85 -4.17 -9.49
C ASN A 147 -17.48 -3.29 -8.29
N SER A 148 -17.13 -3.90 -7.15
CA SER A 148 -16.60 -3.19 -5.98
C SER A 148 -15.31 -2.43 -6.33
N GLN A 149 -14.37 -3.08 -7.02
CA GLN A 149 -13.13 -2.46 -7.48
C GLN A 149 -13.38 -1.31 -8.47
N LEU A 150 -14.32 -1.47 -9.41
CA LEU A 150 -14.70 -0.42 -10.35
C LEU A 150 -15.32 0.77 -9.64
N LEU A 151 -16.22 0.56 -8.69
CA LEU A 151 -16.85 1.63 -7.91
C LEU A 151 -15.81 2.36 -7.04
N ALA A 152 -14.90 1.62 -6.40
CA ALA A 152 -13.78 2.19 -5.69
C ALA A 152 -12.91 3.05 -6.63
N ALA A 153 -12.59 2.55 -7.83
CA ALA A 153 -11.80 3.28 -8.80
C ALA A 153 -12.51 4.51 -9.39
N GLN A 154 -13.84 4.47 -9.54
CA GLN A 154 -14.66 5.61 -10.00
C GLN A 154 -14.74 6.73 -8.96
N THR A 155 -14.80 6.39 -7.67
CA THR A 155 -14.88 7.35 -6.57
C THR A 155 -13.51 7.80 -6.07
N LEU A 156 -12.44 7.11 -6.46
CA LEU A 156 -11.06 7.42 -6.06
C LEU A 156 -10.66 8.87 -6.39
N PRO A 157 -10.96 9.45 -7.56
CA PRO A 157 -10.52 10.80 -7.88
C PRO A 157 -10.98 11.85 -6.87
N GLU A 158 -12.27 11.82 -6.52
CA GLU A 158 -12.85 12.74 -5.54
C GLU A 158 -12.26 12.51 -4.15
N ARG A 159 -12.22 11.25 -3.70
CA ARG A 159 -11.67 10.87 -2.39
C ARG A 159 -10.20 11.28 -2.24
N ALA A 160 -9.39 11.05 -3.28
CA ALA A 160 -7.98 11.40 -3.26
C ALA A 160 -7.78 12.91 -3.28
N GLN A 161 -8.58 13.66 -4.05
CA GLN A 161 -8.53 15.13 -4.03
C GLN A 161 -8.91 15.70 -2.67
N GLN A 162 -9.95 15.16 -2.03
CA GLN A 162 -10.34 15.54 -0.67
C GLN A 162 -9.19 15.23 0.32
N ALA A 163 -8.64 14.02 0.29
CA ALA A 163 -7.55 13.61 1.18
C ALA A 163 -6.29 14.48 0.98
N ILE A 164 -5.96 14.84 -0.25
CA ILE A 164 -4.85 15.77 -0.57
C ILE A 164 -5.10 17.14 0.06
N SER A 165 -6.30 17.70 -0.11
CA SER A 165 -6.65 19.01 0.45
C SER A 165 -6.53 19.01 1.97
N GLU A 166 -7.10 18.00 2.64
CA GLU A 166 -7.04 17.85 4.10
C GLU A 166 -5.60 17.67 4.60
N ALA A 167 -4.80 16.86 3.93
CA ALA A 167 -3.39 16.65 4.29
C ALA A 167 -2.55 17.93 4.12
N LEU A 168 -2.75 18.68 3.03
CA LEU A 168 -2.07 19.98 2.83
C LEU A 168 -2.46 21.00 3.90
N GLN A 169 -3.74 21.08 4.28
CA GLN A 169 -4.20 21.96 5.35
C GLN A 169 -3.60 21.58 6.72
N ARG A 170 -3.49 20.28 7.00
CA ARG A 170 -2.82 19.78 8.21
C ARG A 170 -1.34 20.11 8.20
N ALA A 171 -0.63 19.86 7.10
CA ALA A 171 0.79 20.16 6.98
C ALA A 171 1.08 21.65 7.21
N GLU A 172 0.25 22.54 6.66
CA GLU A 172 0.39 23.99 6.86
C GLU A 172 0.08 24.43 8.29
N THR A 173 -0.91 23.81 8.94
CA THR A 173 -1.22 24.08 10.35
C THR A 173 -0.06 23.66 11.25
N LEU A 174 0.45 22.43 11.07
CA LEU A 174 1.61 21.91 11.80
C LEU A 174 2.85 22.77 11.59
N ARG A 175 3.08 23.26 10.36
CA ARG A 175 4.17 24.20 10.07
C ARG A 175 4.04 25.49 10.89
N ARG A 176 2.87 26.12 10.89
CA ARG A 176 2.63 27.37 11.63
C ARG A 176 2.77 27.18 13.14
N GLU A 177 2.26 26.08 13.69
CA GLU A 177 2.40 25.74 15.11
C GLU A 177 3.87 25.51 15.49
N HIS A 178 4.58 24.74 14.67
CA HIS A 178 6.02 24.52 14.81
C HIS A 178 6.80 25.84 14.83
N ASP A 179 6.58 26.72 13.85
CA ASP A 179 7.32 27.97 13.74
C ASP A 179 7.03 28.91 14.91
N THR A 180 5.77 28.95 15.36
CA THR A 180 5.35 29.74 16.54
C THR A 180 6.07 29.26 17.80
N ARG A 181 6.09 27.95 18.05
CA ARG A 181 6.76 27.38 19.24
C ARG A 181 8.28 27.52 19.15
N ALA A 182 8.87 27.31 17.97
CA ALA A 182 10.30 27.47 17.76
C ALA A 182 10.75 28.91 18.07
N ALA A 183 9.97 29.92 17.66
CA ALA A 183 10.24 31.31 18.01
C ALA A 183 10.19 31.55 19.53
N LEU A 184 9.17 31.02 20.23
CA LEU A 184 9.04 31.14 21.68
C LEU A 184 10.19 30.49 22.45
N LEU A 185 10.72 29.37 21.96
CA LEU A 185 11.89 28.71 22.55
C LEU A 185 13.17 29.50 22.29
N ALA A 186 13.33 30.05 21.08
CA ALA A 186 14.47 30.89 20.73
C ALA A 186 14.55 32.16 21.61
N ASP A 187 13.41 32.82 21.85
CA ASP A 187 13.33 33.98 22.76
C ASP A 187 13.76 33.65 24.20
N ARG A 188 13.56 32.38 24.61
CA ARG A 188 13.96 31.88 25.94
C ARG A 188 15.33 31.21 25.95
N GLN A 189 16.06 31.23 24.83
CA GLN A 189 17.35 30.55 24.65
C GLN A 189 17.30 29.03 24.93
N LEU A 190 16.14 28.41 24.66
CA LEU A 190 15.93 26.96 24.81
C LEU A 190 16.17 26.23 23.48
N SER A 191 16.65 24.99 23.56
CA SER A 191 16.96 24.16 22.39
C SER A 191 15.70 23.66 21.67
N ALA A 192 15.32 24.32 20.57
CA ALA A 192 14.22 23.89 19.69
C ALA A 192 14.45 22.55 18.96
N ARG A 193 15.69 22.02 19.00
CA ARG A 193 16.03 20.74 18.36
C ARG A 193 15.67 19.53 19.24
N GLU A 194 15.67 19.71 20.55
CA GLU A 194 15.46 18.62 21.51
C GLU A 194 14.02 18.57 22.04
N ASP A 195 13.23 19.61 21.76
CA ASP A 195 11.84 19.72 22.19
C ASP A 195 10.96 18.64 21.55
N ALA A 196 10.37 17.79 22.40
CA ALA A 196 9.58 16.63 21.97
C ALA A 196 8.37 17.02 21.11
N GLN A 197 7.73 18.17 21.37
CA GLN A 197 6.59 18.65 20.59
C GLN A 197 7.01 19.13 19.21
N LEU A 198 8.13 19.84 19.08
CA LEU A 198 8.65 20.23 17.77
C LEU A 198 9.06 19.00 16.93
N ILE A 199 9.65 17.98 17.57
CA ILE A 199 9.97 16.70 16.91
C ILE A 199 8.69 16.03 16.41
N GLN A 200 7.67 15.91 17.27
CA GLN A 200 6.37 15.34 16.92
C GLN A 200 5.74 16.06 15.72
N TRP A 201 5.67 17.40 15.74
CA TRP A 201 5.03 18.15 14.65
C TRP A 201 5.79 18.06 13.33
N ARG A 202 7.14 17.95 13.35
CA ARG A 202 7.92 17.68 12.12
C ARG A 202 7.57 16.32 11.53
N LEU A 203 7.46 15.29 12.37
CA LEU A 203 7.08 13.95 11.94
C LEU A 203 5.65 13.90 11.39
N GLU A 204 4.70 14.51 12.07
CA GLU A 204 3.32 14.61 11.60
C GLU A 204 3.21 15.37 10.28
N ARG A 205 4.02 16.41 10.09
CA ARG A 205 4.08 17.13 8.81
C ARG A 205 4.61 16.23 7.70
N ALA A 206 5.67 15.47 7.97
CA ALA A 206 6.21 14.50 7.02
C ALA A 206 5.18 13.42 6.66
N VAL A 207 4.40 12.92 7.64
CA VAL A 207 3.27 12.00 7.38
C VAL A 207 2.29 12.63 6.40
N ALA A 208 1.84 13.86 6.66
CA ALA A 208 0.88 14.55 5.79
C ALA A 208 1.44 14.79 4.37
N GLU A 209 2.72 15.15 4.24
CA GLU A 209 3.40 15.33 2.95
C GLU A 209 3.50 14.00 2.17
N GLN A 210 3.77 12.88 2.85
CA GLN A 210 3.80 11.55 2.23
C GLN A 210 2.40 11.07 1.83
N GLU A 211 1.37 11.36 2.61
CA GLU A 211 -0.02 11.09 2.24
C GLU A 211 -0.42 11.84 0.97
N VAL A 212 -0.05 13.12 0.83
CA VAL A 212 -0.27 13.88 -0.41
C VAL A 212 0.39 13.18 -1.59
N THR A 213 1.64 12.78 -1.43
CA THR A 213 2.41 12.09 -2.47
C THR A 213 1.75 10.77 -2.88
N LEU A 214 1.33 9.95 -1.91
CA LEU A 214 0.63 8.69 -2.16
C LEU A 214 -0.69 8.93 -2.93
N ASN A 215 -1.54 9.85 -2.47
CA ASN A 215 -2.82 10.14 -3.11
C ASN A 215 -2.63 10.67 -4.55
N GLN A 216 -1.61 11.49 -4.80
CA GLN A 216 -1.27 11.94 -6.16
C GLN A 216 -0.83 10.77 -7.06
N ARG A 217 -0.08 9.82 -6.52
CA ARG A 217 0.30 8.60 -7.24
C ARG A 217 -0.92 7.75 -7.55
N GLU A 218 -1.82 7.54 -6.59
CA GLU A 218 -3.07 6.82 -6.79
C GLU A 218 -3.93 7.46 -7.90
N LEU A 219 -4.05 8.79 -7.92
CA LEU A 219 -4.71 9.53 -8.99
C LEU A 219 -4.09 9.27 -10.36
N SER A 220 -2.76 9.35 -10.46
CA SER A 220 -2.04 9.12 -11.71
C SER A 220 -2.17 7.68 -12.21
N ALA A 221 -2.28 6.72 -11.29
CA ALA A 221 -2.42 5.29 -11.57
C ALA A 221 -3.87 4.89 -11.89
N ASN A 222 -4.85 5.69 -11.48
CA ASN A 222 -6.27 5.34 -11.52
C ASN A 222 -6.76 4.95 -12.92
N SER A 223 -6.39 5.70 -13.96
CA SER A 223 -6.81 5.41 -15.34
C SER A 223 -6.36 4.01 -15.79
N ARG A 224 -5.08 3.67 -15.56
CA ARG A 224 -4.52 2.35 -15.91
C ARG A 224 -5.18 1.22 -15.13
N LEU A 225 -5.46 1.43 -13.85
CA LEU A 225 -6.14 0.43 -13.01
C LEU A 225 -7.61 0.26 -13.42
N ARG A 226 -8.28 1.31 -13.92
CA ARG A 226 -9.63 1.21 -14.48
C ARG A 226 -9.64 0.46 -15.81
N GLU A 227 -8.66 0.73 -16.67
CA GLU A 227 -8.46 0.00 -17.93
C GLU A 227 -8.27 -1.50 -17.68
N LEU A 228 -7.59 -1.91 -16.60
CA LEU A 228 -7.49 -3.30 -16.14
C LEU A 228 -8.82 -3.93 -15.72
N ALA A 229 -9.63 -3.18 -14.97
CA ALA A 229 -10.84 -3.72 -14.37
C ALA A 229 -11.94 -4.00 -15.41
N GLN A 230 -11.88 -3.33 -16.57
CA GLN A 230 -12.92 -3.43 -17.59
C GLN A 230 -12.89 -4.75 -18.40
N PRO A 231 -11.76 -5.19 -18.98
CA PRO A 231 -11.64 -6.51 -19.59
C PRO A 231 -11.93 -7.65 -18.60
N ARG A 232 -11.55 -7.49 -17.33
CA ARG A 232 -11.84 -8.48 -16.29
C ARG A 232 -13.34 -8.63 -16.06
N ARG A 233 -14.08 -7.52 -16.02
CA ARG A 233 -15.55 -7.53 -15.93
C ARG A 233 -16.14 -8.22 -17.17
N ASP A 234 -15.66 -7.86 -18.35
CA ASP A 234 -16.21 -8.38 -19.61
C ASP A 234 -15.97 -9.90 -19.75
N LEU A 235 -14.82 -10.40 -19.28
CA LEU A 235 -14.50 -11.83 -19.22
C LEU A 235 -15.46 -12.58 -18.28
N ILE A 236 -15.75 -12.02 -17.10
CA ILE A 236 -16.66 -12.65 -16.12
C ILE A 236 -18.13 -12.57 -16.59
N ALA A 237 -18.51 -11.54 -17.35
CA ALA A 237 -19.86 -11.37 -17.85
C ALA A 237 -20.21 -12.35 -18.99
N LEU A 238 -19.22 -12.69 -19.83
CA LEU A 238 -19.43 -13.52 -21.04
C LEU A 238 -20.15 -14.86 -20.78
N PRO A 239 -19.82 -15.64 -19.74
CA PRO A 239 -20.48 -16.92 -19.47
C PRO A 239 -21.79 -16.78 -18.68
N ILE A 240 -22.07 -15.61 -18.08
CA ILE A 240 -23.30 -15.37 -17.30
C ILE A 240 -24.48 -15.02 -18.22
N ASP A 241 -24.23 -14.36 -19.35
CA ASP A 241 -25.26 -13.94 -20.32
C ASP A 241 -25.68 -15.05 -21.31
N GLN A 242 -25.08 -16.25 -21.22
CA GLN A 242 -25.38 -17.43 -22.03
C GLN A 242 -26.35 -18.37 -21.32
#